data_AF-A0A8J2N9X2-F1
#
_entry.id   AF-A0A8J2N9X2-F1
#
_cell.length_a   1.000
_cell.length_b   1.000
_cell.length_c   1.000
_cell.angle_alpha   90.00
_cell.angle_beta   90.00
_cell.angle_gamma   90.00
#
_symmetry.space_group_name_H-M   'P 1'
#
loop_
_entity.id
_entity.type
_entity.pdbx_description
1 polymer ?
#
loop_
_entity_poly.entity_id
_entity_poly.type
_entity_poly.pdbx_seq_one_letter_code
_entity_poly.pdbx_strand_id
1 'polypeptide(L)'
;MPRIIVTTDHSVSPEGDSSSSLRARLRDDTPPTSPSEKPIPYKNNIYHQVHASLGTHLTVPKTTKKVIQKPEKHDPAAQLRDRYARMGLNIHTTAIARLVEADRQVGIKREEYANTIEKTLRRSTRLYDNIRYPLSATIATSADGHRGSFHVRIARLRQDLAAAKEEITRLNNEANECRRIEAEAWKEFKGSLQEGRTASGVDREAKAAAEEFKEEARGIVRDKYRMLEEIDAEFRVKIQEETARMMKDILDGI
;
A
#
# COMPACT_ATOMS: atom_id res chain seq x y z
N MET A 1 34.96 27.29 -47.88
CA MET A 1 35.39 27.21 -46.45
C MET A 1 35.16 28.59 -45.86
N PRO A 2 34.27 28.72 -44.86
CA PRO A 2 34.71 28.44 -43.50
C PRO A 2 33.79 27.48 -42.73
N ARG A 3 34.44 26.81 -41.78
CA ARG A 3 33.95 25.81 -40.84
C ARG A 3 32.99 26.44 -39.83
N ILE A 4 31.85 25.78 -39.59
CA ILE A 4 31.09 25.99 -38.35
C ILE A 4 31.50 24.85 -37.40
N ILE A 5 31.97 25.28 -36.25
CA ILE A 5 32.49 24.47 -35.15
C ILE A 5 31.28 23.92 -34.38
N VAL A 6 31.18 22.59 -34.29
CA VAL A 6 30.28 21.90 -33.36
C VAL A 6 31.05 21.72 -32.07
N THR A 7 30.65 22.43 -31.01
CA THR A 7 31.07 22.14 -29.64
C THR A 7 29.94 21.36 -28.97
N THR A 8 30.16 20.06 -28.81
CA THR A 8 29.34 19.18 -27.97
C THR A 8 30.25 18.69 -26.86
N ASP A 9 30.10 19.28 -25.67
CA ASP A 9 30.69 18.78 -24.42
C ASP A 9 29.63 18.91 -23.32
N HIS A 10 29.06 17.79 -22.87
CA HIS A 10 29.55 17.15 -21.63
C HIS A 10 28.74 15.89 -21.30
N SER A 11 29.50 14.81 -21.12
CA SER A 11 29.10 13.50 -20.64
C SER A 11 29.07 13.42 -19.10
N VAL A 12 27.99 12.84 -18.56
CA VAL A 12 27.94 11.74 -17.56
C VAL A 12 28.49 11.93 -16.11
N SER A 13 27.52 11.97 -15.18
CA SER A 13 27.42 11.40 -13.80
C SER A 13 28.25 11.99 -12.64
N PRO A 14 27.82 11.87 -11.34
CA PRO A 14 26.91 10.85 -10.77
C PRO A 14 25.84 11.33 -9.75
N GLU A 15 24.95 10.40 -9.41
CA GLU A 15 24.27 10.22 -8.12
C GLU A 15 23.56 11.39 -7.42
N GLY A 16 22.24 11.25 -7.32
CA GLY A 16 21.42 12.06 -6.44
C GLY A 16 19.97 11.60 -6.43
N ASP A 17 19.72 10.30 -6.24
CA ASP A 17 18.39 9.76 -5.96
C ASP A 17 17.88 10.28 -4.61
N SER A 18 17.47 11.54 -4.57
CA SER A 18 16.69 12.12 -3.48
C SER A 18 15.20 11.97 -3.78
N SER A 19 14.77 10.72 -4.02
CA SER A 19 13.36 10.36 -4.02
C SER A 19 12.85 10.26 -2.58
N SER A 20 12.78 11.41 -1.90
CA SER A 20 12.11 11.54 -0.61
C SER A 20 10.60 11.60 -0.86
N SER A 21 10.00 10.45 -1.12
CA SER A 21 8.55 10.38 -1.31
C SER A 21 7.85 10.89 -0.05
N LEU A 22 6.82 11.72 -0.23
CA LEU A 22 5.93 12.24 0.80
C LEU A 22 5.39 11.13 1.73
N ARG A 23 5.36 9.89 1.23
CA ARG A 23 4.93 8.68 1.94
C ARG A 23 5.92 8.21 3.01
N ALA A 24 7.22 8.48 2.84
CA ALA A 24 8.24 8.12 3.84
C ALA A 24 8.16 9.02 5.09
N ARG A 25 7.75 10.28 4.92
CA ARG A 25 7.56 11.23 6.03
C ARG A 25 6.31 11.01 6.88
N LEU A 26 5.36 10.19 6.40
CA LEU A 26 4.08 9.97 7.07
C LEU A 26 4.08 8.76 8.01
N ARG A 27 5.20 8.03 8.14
CA ARG A 27 5.27 6.78 8.92
C ARG A 27 6.19 6.80 10.14
N ASP A 28 6.93 7.89 10.38
CA ASP A 28 7.72 8.05 11.60
C ASP A 28 6.88 8.63 12.75
N ASP A 29 5.84 7.88 13.14
CA ASP A 29 5.23 8.01 14.47
C ASP A 29 5.95 7.03 15.41
N THR A 30 7.14 7.42 15.87
CA THR A 30 7.73 6.77 17.04
C THR A 30 7.01 7.35 18.27
N PRO A 31 6.34 6.54 19.11
CA PRO A 31 5.68 7.07 20.29
C PRO A 31 6.70 7.74 21.23
N PRO A 32 6.34 8.85 21.89
CA PRO A 32 7.24 9.54 22.80
C PRO A 32 7.63 8.61 23.95
N THR A 33 8.93 8.32 24.07
CA THR A 33 9.51 7.63 25.23
C THR A 33 9.12 8.38 26.49
N SER A 34 8.31 7.74 27.33
CA SER A 34 7.87 8.28 28.61
C SER A 34 9.09 8.63 29.48
N PRO A 35 9.07 9.74 30.24
CA PRO A 35 10.15 10.05 31.14
C PRO A 35 10.26 8.97 32.23
N SER A 36 11.47 8.45 32.41
CA SER A 36 11.83 7.53 33.48
C SER A 36 11.49 8.14 34.85
N GLU A 37 10.54 7.52 35.57
CA GLU A 37 10.30 7.74 36.99
C GLU A 37 11.54 7.34 37.79
N LYS A 38 12.50 8.25 37.93
CA LYS A 38 13.53 8.13 38.96
C LYS A 38 12.92 8.61 40.29
N PRO A 39 12.94 7.79 41.36
CA PRO A 39 12.50 8.24 42.67
C PRO A 39 13.33 9.43 43.11
N ILE A 40 12.65 10.51 43.51
CA ILE A 40 13.29 11.71 44.06
C ILE A 40 14.08 11.27 45.31
N PRO A 41 15.41 11.51 45.38
CA PRO A 41 16.20 11.10 46.53
C PRO A 41 15.86 12.02 47.70
N TYR A 42 15.15 11.50 48.70
CA TYR A 42 14.97 12.13 50.01
C TYR A 42 16.30 12.19 50.76
N LYS A 43 17.19 13.09 50.34
CA LYS A 43 18.35 13.50 51.13
C LYS A 43 17.86 14.54 52.15
N ASN A 44 18.01 14.21 53.44
CA ASN A 44 17.59 14.95 54.65
C ASN A 44 16.21 14.57 55.19
N ASN A 45 16.13 13.38 55.79
CA ASN A 45 15.02 12.99 56.64
C ASN A 45 15.13 13.73 58.00
N ILE A 46 14.42 14.86 58.10
CA ILE A 46 14.35 15.75 59.27
C ILE A 46 13.97 14.99 60.55
N TYR A 47 13.22 13.88 60.45
CA TYR A 47 12.86 13.05 61.59
C TYR A 47 14.08 12.48 62.33
N HIS A 48 15.11 12.03 61.61
CA HIS A 48 16.31 11.48 62.25
C HIS A 48 17.14 12.55 62.97
N GLN A 49 17.17 13.77 62.43
CA GLN A 49 17.92 14.88 63.02
C GLN A 49 17.28 15.39 64.33
N VAL A 50 15.94 15.37 64.40
CA VAL A 50 15.19 15.69 65.61
C VAL A 50 15.40 14.61 66.68
N HIS A 51 15.33 13.33 66.31
CA HIS A 51 15.57 12.23 67.24
C HIS A 51 16.99 12.23 67.82
N ALA A 52 18.01 12.51 67.01
CA ALA A 52 19.40 12.62 67.48
C ALA A 52 19.60 13.76 68.49
N SER A 53 18.80 14.83 68.40
CA SER A 53 18.90 16.00 69.27
C SER A 53 18.18 15.83 70.63
N LEU A 54 17.24 14.87 70.73
CA LEU A 54 16.41 14.65 71.92
C LEU A 54 16.76 13.37 72.69
N GLY A 55 17.39 12.40 72.03
CA GLY A 55 17.67 11.07 72.60
C GLY A 55 18.61 11.08 73.82
N THR A 56 19.31 12.17 74.10
CA THR A 56 20.33 12.24 75.17
C THR A 56 19.90 12.96 76.45
N HIS A 57 18.72 13.61 76.50
CA HIS A 57 18.32 14.45 77.66
C HIS A 57 17.08 13.95 78.44
N LEU A 58 16.56 12.77 78.15
CA LEU A 58 15.43 12.18 78.87
C LEU A 58 15.87 11.19 79.97
N THR A 59 16.67 11.66 80.93
CA THR A 59 16.78 11.03 82.26
C THR A 59 16.07 11.92 83.27
N VAL A 60 14.81 11.61 83.53
CA VAL A 60 13.94 12.31 84.48
C VAL A 60 14.39 11.99 85.92
N PRO A 61 14.74 12.98 86.78
CA PRO A 61 14.74 12.78 88.22
C PRO A 61 13.32 13.00 88.77
N LYS A 62 12.88 12.09 89.63
CA LYS A 62 11.60 12.12 90.33
C LYS A 62 11.41 13.41 91.13
N THR A 63 10.23 13.99 91.02
CA THR A 63 9.79 15.25 91.61
C THR A 63 9.71 15.22 93.15
N THR A 64 10.29 16.21 93.81
CA THR A 64 9.83 16.70 95.12
C THR A 64 9.41 18.16 95.02
N LYS A 65 8.20 18.45 95.53
CA LYS A 65 7.51 19.74 95.56
C LYS A 65 8.38 20.89 96.05
N LYS A 66 8.35 22.04 95.36
CA LYS A 66 8.14 23.38 95.95
C LYS A 66 8.15 24.51 94.90
N VAL A 67 7.23 25.44 95.10
CA VAL A 67 7.30 26.89 94.82
C VAL A 67 7.35 27.32 93.35
N ILE A 68 6.29 28.02 92.94
CA ILE A 68 6.20 28.84 91.74
C ILE A 68 7.31 29.89 91.79
N GLN A 69 8.38 29.68 91.03
CA GLN A 69 9.37 30.70 90.73
C GLN A 69 9.07 31.30 89.34
N LYS A 70 9.26 32.62 89.24
CA LYS A 70 9.24 33.37 87.97
C LYS A 70 10.16 32.70 86.94
N PRO A 71 9.84 32.78 85.64
CA PRO A 71 10.58 32.05 84.60
C PRO A 71 12.06 32.44 84.62
N GLU A 72 12.86 31.50 85.10
CA GLU A 72 14.30 31.55 85.09
C GLU A 72 14.78 31.53 83.63
N LYS A 73 15.70 32.42 83.27
CA LYS A 73 16.16 32.66 81.88
C LYS A 73 16.82 31.44 81.20
N HIS A 74 16.89 30.29 81.88
CA HIS A 74 17.52 29.06 81.41
C HIS A 74 16.65 27.81 81.61
N ASP A 75 15.32 27.90 81.52
CA ASP A 75 14.48 26.69 81.41
C ASP A 75 14.83 25.91 80.12
N PRO A 76 15.38 24.68 80.21
CA PRO A 76 15.72 23.88 79.03
C PRO A 76 14.48 23.54 78.18
N ALA A 77 13.29 23.46 78.77
CA ALA A 77 12.05 23.27 78.03
C ALA A 77 11.64 24.53 77.24
N ALA A 78 11.94 25.73 77.74
CA ALA A 78 11.77 26.97 76.99
C ALA A 78 12.73 27.06 75.79
N GLN A 79 14.00 26.68 75.98
CA GLN A 79 14.98 26.64 74.87
C GLN A 79 14.61 25.62 73.79
N LEU A 80 14.09 24.46 74.19
CA LEU A 80 13.63 23.44 73.26
C LEU A 80 12.43 23.95 72.44
N ARG A 81 11.42 24.53 73.09
CA ARG A 81 10.26 25.14 72.42
C ARG A 81 10.68 26.21 71.41
N ASP A 82 11.61 27.08 71.80
CA ASP A 82 12.15 28.12 70.92
C ASP A 82 12.95 27.57 69.73
N ARG A 83 13.73 26.49 69.93
CA ARG A 83 14.40 25.79 68.81
C ARG A 83 13.41 25.14 67.86
N TYR A 84 12.35 24.51 68.37
CA TYR A 84 11.30 23.93 67.54
C TYR A 84 10.50 24.99 66.77
N ALA A 85 10.16 26.10 67.41
CA ALA A 85 9.48 27.22 66.75
C ALA A 85 10.35 27.79 65.62
N ARG A 86 11.65 28.00 65.86
CA ARG A 86 12.59 28.45 64.82
C ARG A 86 12.77 27.44 63.69
N MET A 87 12.87 26.14 64.01
CA MET A 87 12.95 25.09 63.00
C MET A 87 11.67 25.05 62.14
N GLY A 88 10.49 25.09 62.77
CA GLY A 88 9.21 25.14 62.07
C GLY A 88 9.09 26.37 61.18
N LEU A 89 9.49 27.54 61.67
CA LEU A 89 9.54 28.78 60.89
C LEU A 89 10.51 28.68 59.70
N ASN A 90 11.69 28.08 59.89
CA ASN A 90 12.66 27.90 58.83
C ASN A 90 12.15 26.94 57.74
N ILE A 91 11.53 25.82 58.14
CA ILE A 91 10.91 24.86 57.21
C ILE A 91 9.80 25.55 56.42
N HIS A 92 8.91 26.28 57.10
CA HIS A 92 7.81 26.99 56.47
C HIS A 92 8.31 28.06 55.48
N THR A 93 9.26 28.90 55.91
CA THR A 93 9.86 29.94 55.05
C THR A 93 10.56 29.32 53.84
N THR A 94 11.29 28.22 54.02
CA THR A 94 11.95 27.50 52.93
C THR A 94 10.95 26.88 51.96
N ALA A 95 9.86 26.30 52.47
CA ALA A 95 8.80 25.75 51.65
C ALA A 95 8.11 26.84 50.80
N ILE A 96 7.80 27.99 51.41
CA ILE A 96 7.25 29.15 50.67
C ILE A 96 8.22 29.61 49.59
N ALA A 97 9.50 29.79 49.92
CA ALA A 97 10.51 30.22 48.95
C ALA A 97 10.60 29.26 47.75
N ARG A 98 10.53 27.94 48.01
CA ARG A 98 10.52 26.92 46.94
C ARG A 98 9.24 26.94 46.11
N LEU A 99 8.08 27.16 46.74
CA LEU A 99 6.82 27.28 46.01
C LEU A 99 6.81 28.51 45.10
N VAL A 100 7.27 29.65 45.60
CA VAL A 100 7.40 30.88 44.80
C VAL A 100 8.37 30.69 43.63
N GLU A 101 9.50 30.03 43.86
CA GLU A 101 10.47 29.74 42.80
C GLU A 101 9.91 28.75 41.76
N ALA A 102 9.19 27.72 42.20
CA ALA A 102 8.54 26.77 41.30
C ALA A 102 7.46 27.47 40.44
N ASP A 103 6.65 28.34 41.04
CA ASP A 103 5.65 29.13 40.33
C ASP A 103 6.29 30.03 39.26
N ARG A 104 7.41 30.69 39.62
CA ARG A 104 8.22 31.48 38.67
C ARG A 104 8.71 30.64 37.49
N GLN A 105 9.24 29.44 37.76
CA GLN A 105 9.72 28.54 36.71
C GLN A 105 8.59 28.03 35.79
N VAL A 106 7.43 27.72 36.36
CA VAL A 106 6.23 27.35 35.60
C VAL A 106 5.77 28.52 34.72
N GLY A 107 5.82 29.75 35.25
CA GLY A 107 5.53 30.97 34.48
C GLY A 107 6.43 31.12 33.25
N ILE A 108 7.75 30.97 33.44
CA ILE A 108 8.72 31.02 32.33
C ILE A 108 8.43 29.94 31.29
N LYS A 109 8.23 28.69 31.73
CA LYS A 109 7.93 27.58 30.80
C LYS A 109 6.65 27.81 30.02
N ARG A 110 5.61 28.37 30.66
CA ARG A 110 4.34 28.72 30.00
C ARG A 110 4.57 29.74 28.89
N GLU A 111 5.37 30.78 29.15
CA GLU A 111 5.69 31.81 28.16
C GLU A 111 6.53 31.25 26.99
N GLU A 112 7.51 30.40 27.28
CA GLU A 112 8.28 29.68 26.25
C GLU A 112 7.38 28.84 25.33
N TYR A 113 6.41 28.10 25.91
CA TYR A 113 5.46 27.32 25.13
C TYR A 113 4.54 28.20 24.29
N ALA A 114 4.02 29.29 24.87
CA ALA A 114 3.17 30.25 24.14
C ALA A 114 3.89 30.83 22.92
N ASN A 115 5.14 31.27 23.11
CA ASN A 115 5.99 31.78 22.03
C ASN A 115 6.27 30.72 20.95
N THR A 116 6.49 29.47 21.36
CA THR A 116 6.73 28.35 20.43
C THR A 116 5.48 28.03 19.60
N ILE A 117 4.30 28.01 20.23
CA ILE A 117 3.02 27.80 19.56
C ILE A 117 2.78 28.93 18.56
N GLU A 118 2.96 30.18 18.98
CA GLU A 118 2.75 31.33 18.10
C GLU A 118 3.70 31.30 16.89
N LYS A 119 4.99 31.02 17.10
CA LYS A 119 5.97 30.88 16.01
C LYS A 119 5.58 29.78 15.03
N THR A 120 5.10 28.65 15.54
CA THR A 120 4.68 27.50 14.72
C THR A 120 3.41 27.83 13.94
N LEU A 121 2.43 28.48 14.59
CA LEU A 121 1.19 28.92 13.96
C LEU A 121 1.50 29.90 12.82
N ARG A 122 2.29 30.95 13.08
CA ARG A 122 2.73 31.90 12.04
C ARG A 122 3.41 31.20 10.85
N ARG A 123 4.27 30.22 11.11
CA ARG A 123 4.92 29.42 10.05
C ARG A 123 3.90 28.63 9.24
N SER A 124 2.94 27.99 9.91
CA SER A 124 1.89 27.20 9.25
C SER A 124 0.97 28.06 8.40
N THR A 125 0.55 29.23 8.91
CA THR A 125 -0.26 30.21 8.18
C THR A 125 0.48 30.69 6.95
N ARG A 126 1.75 31.08 7.08
CA ARG A 126 2.58 31.50 5.94
C ARG A 126 2.73 30.40 4.90
N LEU A 127 2.91 29.14 5.32
CA LEU A 127 2.97 28.00 4.39
C LEU A 127 1.63 27.81 3.67
N TYR A 128 0.53 27.90 4.41
CA TYR A 128 -0.81 27.77 3.85
C TYR A 128 -1.10 28.89 2.86
N ASP A 129 -0.73 30.14 3.15
CA ASP A 129 -0.89 31.27 2.24
C ASP A 129 -0.01 31.12 0.99
N ASN A 130 1.24 30.66 1.16
CA ASN A 130 2.15 30.38 0.05
C ASN A 130 1.66 29.26 -0.87
N ILE A 131 0.85 28.33 -0.37
CA ILE A 131 0.27 27.24 -1.18
C ILE A 131 -1.08 27.67 -1.76
N ARG A 132 -1.95 28.23 -0.92
CA ARG A 132 -3.31 28.62 -1.27
C ARG A 132 -3.33 29.71 -2.33
N TYR A 133 -2.50 30.74 -2.22
CA TYR A 133 -2.54 31.86 -3.15
C TYR A 133 -2.16 31.43 -4.58
N PRO A 134 -1.01 30.76 -4.84
CA PRO A 134 -0.68 30.28 -6.17
C PRO A 134 -1.67 29.25 -6.72
N LEU A 135 -2.19 28.34 -5.88
CA LEU A 135 -3.20 27.36 -6.30
C LEU A 135 -4.53 28.03 -6.66
N SER A 136 -5.00 28.97 -5.85
CA SER A 136 -6.21 29.73 -6.15
C SER A 136 -6.05 30.60 -7.38
N ALA A 137 -4.88 31.23 -7.57
CA ALA A 137 -4.56 32.02 -8.75
C ALA A 137 -4.48 31.15 -10.00
N THR A 138 -3.81 29.99 -9.96
CA THR A 138 -3.77 29.04 -11.09
C THR A 138 -5.13 28.44 -11.38
N ILE A 139 -5.92 28.05 -10.37
CA ILE A 139 -7.27 27.53 -10.58
C ILE A 139 -8.19 28.61 -11.17
N ALA A 140 -8.14 29.85 -10.65
CA ALA A 140 -8.98 30.95 -11.12
C ALA A 140 -8.56 31.48 -12.51
N THR A 141 -7.26 31.52 -12.82
CA THR A 141 -6.77 31.87 -14.17
C THR A 141 -6.90 30.71 -15.16
N SER A 142 -7.04 29.47 -14.68
CA SER A 142 -7.32 28.29 -15.52
C SER A 142 -8.80 28.12 -15.90
N ALA A 143 -9.65 29.13 -15.61
CA ALA A 143 -11.07 29.13 -15.93
C ALA A 143 -11.35 28.70 -17.40
N ASP A 144 -10.43 28.97 -18.33
CA ASP A 144 -10.52 28.50 -19.71
C ASP A 144 -9.40 27.51 -20.16
N GLY A 145 -8.25 27.47 -19.48
CA GLY A 145 -7.11 26.66 -19.95
C GLY A 145 -7.26 25.15 -19.73
N HIS A 146 -7.59 24.73 -18.51
CA HIS A 146 -7.69 23.30 -18.16
C HIS A 146 -9.12 22.79 -18.24
N ARG A 147 -10.09 23.60 -17.81
CA ARG A 147 -11.51 23.24 -17.91
C ARG A 147 -11.99 23.29 -19.36
N GLY A 148 -11.55 24.29 -20.14
CA GLY A 148 -11.77 24.35 -21.58
C GLY A 148 -11.11 23.19 -22.33
N SER A 149 -9.85 22.85 -22.01
CA SER A 149 -9.18 21.68 -22.63
C SER A 149 -9.88 20.36 -22.34
N PHE A 150 -10.37 20.15 -21.11
CA PHE A 150 -11.13 18.95 -20.74
C PHE A 150 -12.51 18.90 -21.41
N HIS A 151 -13.23 20.02 -21.43
CA HIS A 151 -14.54 20.11 -22.08
C HIS A 151 -14.45 19.89 -23.59
N VAL A 152 -13.44 20.50 -24.23
CA VAL A 152 -13.15 20.32 -25.66
C VAL A 152 -12.79 18.86 -25.96
N ARG A 153 -11.99 18.22 -25.11
CA ARG A 153 -11.63 16.80 -25.27
C ARG A 153 -12.85 15.88 -25.12
N ILE A 154 -13.72 16.14 -24.15
CA ILE A 154 -15.00 15.42 -24.01
C ILE A 154 -15.91 15.65 -25.21
N ALA A 155 -16.02 16.89 -25.69
CA ALA A 155 -16.83 17.20 -26.86
C ALA A 155 -16.34 16.47 -28.11
N ARG A 156 -15.01 16.48 -28.36
CA ARG A 156 -14.39 15.71 -29.44
C ARG A 156 -14.67 14.21 -29.32
N LEU A 157 -14.48 13.62 -28.14
CA LEU A 157 -14.77 12.20 -27.92
C LEU A 157 -16.24 11.85 -28.18
N ARG A 158 -17.18 12.74 -27.82
CA ARG A 158 -18.61 12.54 -28.11
C ARG A 158 -18.89 12.60 -29.61
N GLN A 159 -18.23 13.51 -30.33
CA GLN A 159 -18.32 13.62 -31.78
C GLN A 159 -17.75 12.38 -32.47
N ASP A 160 -16.57 11.92 -32.08
CA ASP A 160 -15.93 10.72 -32.62
C ASP A 160 -16.79 9.47 -32.38
N LEU A 161 -17.40 9.37 -31.20
CA LEU A 161 -18.31 8.28 -30.86
C LEU A 161 -19.60 8.31 -31.69
N ALA A 162 -20.13 9.50 -31.99
CA ALA A 162 -21.28 9.65 -32.88
C ALA A 162 -20.94 9.23 -34.31
N ALA A 163 -19.80 9.69 -34.84
CA ALA A 163 -19.33 9.32 -36.18
C ALA A 163 -19.06 7.81 -36.29
N ALA A 164 -18.44 7.20 -35.27
CA ALA A 164 -18.20 5.76 -35.25
C ALA A 164 -19.51 4.95 -35.24
N LYS A 165 -20.54 5.42 -34.53
CA LYS A 165 -21.87 4.77 -34.53
C LYS A 165 -22.53 4.86 -35.90
N GLU A 166 -22.46 6.03 -36.54
CA GLU A 166 -23.00 6.21 -37.89
C GLU A 166 -22.30 5.27 -38.89
N GLU A 167 -20.98 5.17 -38.82
CA GLU A 167 -20.21 4.27 -39.69
C GLU A 167 -20.55 2.79 -39.45
N ILE A 168 -20.73 2.37 -38.19
CA ILE A 168 -21.22 1.01 -37.88
C ILE A 168 -22.59 0.75 -38.51
N THR A 169 -23.52 1.72 -38.43
CA THR A 169 -24.84 1.55 -39.05
C THR A 169 -24.76 1.49 -40.58
N ARG A 170 -23.89 2.30 -41.19
CA ARG A 170 -23.64 2.28 -42.64
C ARG A 170 -23.08 0.93 -43.10
N LEU A 171 -22.02 0.45 -42.44
CA LEU A 171 -21.40 -0.85 -42.74
C LEU A 171 -22.35 -2.02 -42.50
N ASN A 172 -23.19 -1.95 -41.47
CA ASN A 172 -24.20 -2.98 -41.23
C ASN A 172 -25.26 -3.04 -42.34
N ASN A 173 -25.67 -1.88 -42.86
CA ASN A 173 -26.60 -1.83 -44.00
C ASN A 173 -25.94 -2.38 -45.28
N GLU A 174 -24.69 -2.02 -45.54
CA GLU A 174 -23.90 -2.55 -46.66
C GLU A 174 -23.75 -4.08 -46.58
N ALA A 175 -23.41 -4.61 -45.40
CA ALA A 175 -23.32 -6.05 -45.17
C ALA A 175 -24.67 -6.77 -45.34
N ASN A 176 -25.78 -6.15 -44.96
CA ASN A 176 -27.12 -6.70 -45.19
C ASN A 176 -27.45 -6.77 -46.68
N GLU A 177 -27.08 -5.73 -47.43
CA GLU A 177 -27.31 -5.69 -48.87
C GLU A 177 -26.45 -6.71 -49.61
N CYS A 178 -25.17 -6.86 -49.24
CA CYS A 178 -24.32 -7.93 -49.76
C CYS A 178 -24.93 -9.31 -49.50
N ARG A 179 -25.43 -9.57 -48.28
CA ARG A 179 -26.12 -10.84 -47.97
C ARG A 179 -27.38 -11.06 -48.80
N ARG A 180 -28.13 -9.99 -49.10
CA ARG A 180 -29.33 -10.07 -49.95
C ARG A 180 -28.94 -10.43 -51.38
N ILE A 181 -27.96 -9.72 -51.95
CA ILE A 181 -27.45 -9.95 -53.31
C ILE A 181 -26.88 -11.38 -53.43
N GLU A 182 -26.09 -11.82 -52.46
CA GLU A 182 -25.56 -13.19 -52.43
C GLU A 182 -26.67 -14.23 -52.37
N ALA A 183 -27.71 -14.01 -51.54
CA ALA A 183 -28.85 -14.91 -51.45
C ALA A 183 -29.64 -14.99 -52.76
N GLU A 184 -29.82 -13.87 -53.47
CA GLU A 184 -30.45 -13.82 -54.78
C GLU A 184 -29.60 -14.54 -55.85
N ALA A 185 -28.30 -14.26 -55.91
CA ALA A 185 -27.38 -14.96 -56.80
C ALA A 185 -27.36 -16.48 -56.53
N TRP A 186 -27.39 -16.89 -55.26
CA TRP A 186 -27.50 -18.31 -54.89
C TRP A 186 -28.83 -18.94 -55.31
N LYS A 187 -29.93 -18.18 -55.26
CA LYS A 187 -31.24 -18.64 -55.70
C LYS A 187 -31.28 -18.81 -57.22
N GLU A 188 -30.74 -17.86 -57.98
CA GLU A 188 -30.61 -17.95 -59.45
C GLU A 188 -29.70 -19.10 -59.88
N PHE A 189 -28.55 -19.27 -59.21
CA PHE A 189 -27.65 -20.40 -59.46
C PHE A 189 -28.33 -21.75 -59.20
N LYS A 190 -29.09 -21.89 -58.12
CA LYS A 190 -29.86 -23.12 -57.85
C LYS A 190 -31.00 -23.33 -58.84
N GLY A 191 -31.68 -22.27 -59.26
CA GLY A 191 -32.74 -22.32 -60.27
C GLY A 191 -32.23 -22.84 -61.61
N SER A 192 -31.15 -22.24 -62.13
CA SER A 192 -30.50 -22.68 -63.37
C SER A 192 -29.97 -24.12 -63.32
N LEU A 193 -29.48 -24.57 -62.16
CA LEU A 193 -29.03 -25.95 -61.96
C LEU A 193 -30.19 -26.96 -61.90
N GLN A 194 -31.38 -26.54 -61.43
CA GLN A 194 -32.59 -27.37 -61.48
C GLN A 194 -33.19 -27.43 -62.89
N GLU A 195 -33.21 -26.33 -63.63
CA GLU A 195 -33.66 -26.29 -65.03
C GLU A 195 -32.76 -27.16 -65.94
N GLY A 196 -31.44 -27.13 -65.74
CA GLY A 196 -30.49 -28.01 -66.44
C GLY A 196 -30.63 -29.49 -66.06
N ARG A 197 -31.02 -29.80 -64.82
CA ARG A 197 -31.26 -31.18 -64.35
C ARG A 197 -32.56 -31.80 -64.87
N THR A 198 -33.59 -31.00 -65.10
CA THR A 198 -34.83 -31.49 -65.71
C THR A 198 -34.68 -31.82 -67.20
N ALA A 199 -33.64 -31.31 -67.86
CA ALA A 199 -33.40 -31.49 -69.29
C ALA A 199 -32.44 -32.63 -69.65
N SER A 200 -31.68 -33.21 -68.72
CA SER A 200 -30.64 -34.21 -69.04
C SER A 200 -30.79 -35.49 -68.22
N GLY A 201 -31.04 -36.60 -68.92
CA GLY A 201 -31.01 -37.97 -68.35
C GLY A 201 -29.62 -38.41 -67.86
N VAL A 202 -28.60 -37.57 -68.04
CA VAL A 202 -27.19 -37.82 -67.67
C VAL A 202 -26.99 -37.81 -66.15
N ASP A 203 -27.82 -37.08 -65.39
CA ASP A 203 -27.70 -36.97 -63.92
C ASP A 203 -27.98 -38.30 -63.20
N ARG A 204 -28.71 -39.24 -63.81
CA ARG A 204 -29.04 -40.54 -63.18
C ARG A 204 -27.91 -41.57 -63.34
N GLU A 205 -27.30 -41.62 -64.52
CA GLU A 205 -26.17 -42.50 -64.82
C GLU A 205 -24.88 -42.02 -64.12
N ALA A 206 -24.64 -40.71 -64.12
CA ALA A 206 -23.53 -40.11 -63.37
C ALA A 206 -23.66 -40.33 -61.85
N LYS A 207 -24.89 -40.28 -61.30
CA LYS A 207 -25.14 -40.62 -59.88
C LYS A 207 -24.92 -42.10 -59.58
N ALA A 208 -25.32 -42.99 -60.48
CA ALA A 208 -25.08 -44.43 -60.32
C ALA A 208 -23.58 -44.76 -60.32
N ALA A 209 -22.82 -44.20 -61.28
CA ALA A 209 -21.37 -44.37 -61.34
C ALA A 209 -20.65 -43.77 -60.12
N ALA A 210 -21.12 -42.63 -59.60
CA ALA A 210 -20.55 -42.01 -58.40
C ALA A 210 -20.79 -42.85 -57.12
N GLU A 211 -21.96 -43.47 -56.98
CA GLU A 211 -22.23 -44.37 -55.84
C GLU A 211 -21.47 -45.70 -55.98
N GLU A 212 -21.30 -46.23 -57.19
CA GLU A 212 -20.45 -47.41 -57.45
C GLU A 212 -18.99 -47.16 -57.04
N PHE A 213 -18.40 -46.04 -57.48
CA PHE A 213 -17.04 -45.65 -57.11
C PHE A 213 -16.87 -45.47 -55.60
N LYS A 214 -17.88 -44.91 -54.93
CA LYS A 214 -17.87 -44.69 -53.48
C LYS A 214 -17.93 -46.01 -52.71
N GLU A 215 -18.71 -46.98 -53.18
CA GLU A 215 -18.73 -48.32 -52.59
C GLU A 215 -17.41 -49.08 -52.84
N GLU A 216 -16.81 -48.93 -54.02
CA GLU A 216 -15.47 -49.47 -54.31
C GLU A 216 -14.41 -48.86 -53.37
N ALA A 217 -14.40 -47.53 -53.22
CA ALA A 217 -13.48 -46.84 -52.32
C ALA A 217 -13.67 -47.30 -50.85
N ARG A 218 -14.92 -47.50 -50.41
CA ARG A 218 -15.21 -48.07 -49.09
C ARG A 218 -14.76 -49.53 -48.96
N GLY A 219 -14.85 -50.31 -50.03
CA GLY A 219 -14.31 -51.67 -50.11
C GLY A 219 -12.80 -51.68 -49.89
N ILE A 220 -12.07 -50.86 -50.64
CA ILE A 220 -10.61 -50.73 -50.53
C ILE A 220 -10.19 -50.34 -49.12
N VAL A 221 -10.87 -49.36 -48.52
CA VAL A 221 -10.57 -48.92 -47.15
C VAL A 221 -10.76 -50.07 -46.16
N ARG A 222 -11.88 -50.81 -46.24
CA ARG A 222 -12.12 -51.98 -45.39
C ARG A 222 -11.07 -53.06 -45.56
N ASP A 223 -10.68 -53.37 -46.79
CA ASP A 223 -9.66 -54.37 -47.07
C ASP A 223 -8.27 -53.95 -46.53
N LYS A 224 -7.93 -52.66 -46.61
CA LYS A 224 -6.69 -52.13 -46.03
C LYS A 224 -6.70 -52.17 -44.50
N TYR A 225 -7.83 -51.87 -43.86
CA TYR A 225 -7.96 -52.03 -42.41
C TYR A 225 -7.82 -53.48 -41.96
N ARG A 226 -8.45 -54.42 -42.66
CA ARG A 226 -8.30 -55.87 -42.37
C ARG A 226 -6.84 -56.32 -42.49
N MET A 227 -6.14 -55.89 -43.54
CA MET A 227 -4.72 -56.20 -43.71
C MET A 227 -3.85 -55.63 -42.57
N LEU A 228 -4.16 -54.42 -42.09
CA LEU A 228 -3.47 -53.85 -40.92
C LEU A 228 -3.72 -54.66 -39.64
N GLU A 229 -4.95 -55.13 -39.43
CA GLU A 229 -5.29 -55.98 -38.28
C GLU A 229 -4.56 -57.33 -38.32
N GLU A 230 -4.46 -57.95 -39.50
CA GLU A 230 -3.70 -59.19 -39.72
C GLU A 230 -2.21 -58.98 -39.41
N ILE A 231 -1.62 -57.89 -39.92
CA ILE A 231 -0.23 -57.51 -39.65
C ILE A 231 0.00 -57.28 -38.15
N ASP A 232 -0.89 -56.56 -37.48
CA ASP A 232 -0.80 -56.32 -36.03
C ASP A 232 -0.90 -57.62 -35.24
N ALA A 233 -1.76 -58.56 -35.65
CA ALA A 233 -1.86 -59.86 -35.02
C ALA A 233 -0.56 -60.67 -35.18
N GLU A 234 0.02 -60.69 -36.39
CA GLU A 234 1.32 -61.33 -36.63
C GLU A 234 2.44 -60.70 -35.80
N PHE A 235 2.49 -59.38 -35.69
CA PHE A 235 3.49 -58.70 -34.88
C PHE A 235 3.34 -59.01 -33.39
N ARG A 236 2.11 -59.09 -32.87
CA ARG A 236 1.87 -59.50 -31.47
C ARG A 236 2.38 -60.92 -31.21
N VAL A 237 2.11 -61.85 -32.13
CA VAL A 237 2.61 -63.23 -32.01
C VAL A 237 4.14 -63.25 -32.05
N LYS A 238 4.78 -62.56 -33.00
CA LYS A 238 6.25 -62.47 -33.08
C LYS A 238 6.87 -61.86 -31.82
N ILE A 239 6.28 -60.81 -31.26
CA ILE A 239 6.75 -60.21 -30.00
C ILE A 239 6.66 -61.22 -28.87
N GLN A 240 5.56 -61.97 -28.77
CA GLN A 240 5.40 -63.01 -27.76
C GLN A 240 6.42 -64.15 -27.93
N GLU A 241 6.65 -64.60 -29.17
CA GLU A 241 7.65 -65.62 -29.49
C GLU A 241 9.07 -65.17 -29.17
N GLU A 242 9.47 -63.95 -29.56
CA GLU A 242 10.78 -63.39 -29.20
C GLU A 242 10.92 -63.22 -27.69
N THR A 243 9.88 -62.72 -27.02
CA THR A 243 9.90 -62.56 -25.56
C THR A 243 10.05 -63.91 -24.84
N ALA A 244 9.36 -64.95 -25.32
CA ALA A 244 9.50 -66.31 -24.82
C ALA A 244 10.89 -66.89 -25.11
N ARG A 245 11.45 -66.62 -26.31
CA ARG A 245 12.81 -67.03 -26.67
C ARG A 245 13.85 -66.36 -25.77
N MET A 246 13.77 -65.05 -25.56
CA MET A 246 14.65 -64.32 -24.64
C MET A 246 14.55 -64.85 -23.21
N MET A 247 13.34 -65.13 -22.71
CA MET A 247 13.17 -65.76 -21.39
C MET A 247 13.81 -67.14 -21.32
N LYS A 248 13.66 -67.96 -22.36
CA LYS A 248 14.29 -69.28 -22.43
C LYS A 248 15.82 -69.17 -22.49
N ASP A 249 16.37 -68.28 -23.30
CA ASP A 249 17.83 -68.05 -23.40
C ASP A 249 18.42 -67.58 -22.05
N ILE A 250 17.67 -66.77 -21.29
CA ILE A 250 18.05 -66.36 -19.93
C ILE A 250 18.03 -67.56 -18.97
N LEU A 251 17.04 -68.45 -19.09
CA LEU A 251 16.89 -69.63 -18.23
C LEU A 251 17.90 -70.75 -18.56
N ASP A 252 18.20 -70.96 -19.84
CA ASP A 252 19.16 -71.97 -20.32
C ASP A 252 20.64 -71.51 -20.17
N GLY A 253 20.87 -70.20 -19.93
CA GLY A 253 22.18 -69.59 -19.66
C GLY A 253 22.58 -69.52 -18.18
N ILE A 254 21.79 -70.09 -17.27
CA ILE A 254 22.01 -70.22 -15.82
C ILE A 254 22.21 -71.70 -15.48
#